data_AF-A0A972E5M6-F1
#
_entry.id   AF-A0A972E5M6-F1
#
_cell.length_a   1.000
_cell.length_b   1.000
_cell.length_c   1.000
_cell.angle_alpha   90.00
_cell.angle_beta   90.00
_cell.angle_gamma   90.00
#
_symmetry.space_group_name_H-M   'P 1'
#
loop_
_entity.id
_entity.type
_entity.pdbx_description
1 polymer ?
#
loop_
_entity_poly.entity_id
_entity_poly.type
_entity_poly.pdbx_seq_one_letter_code
_entity_poly.pdbx_strand_id
1 'polypeptide(L)'
;MACVFDISGRYAMFRKSYTTTSSISFPFPPPTAVAGIIGAILGFPHNANQRADRADYWFKMRGTRVAIKLNRPLNWYRTGINFINTKTYKMSDHTQIKHQFVRDPSYRIYVDGPLEERLCESLRNRNFH
;
A
#
# COMPACT_ATOMS: atom_id res chain seq x y z
N MET A 1 -18.87 -8.16 12.87
CA MET A 1 -19.19 -8.92 11.65
C MET A 1 -18.32 -8.31 10.57
N ALA A 2 -17.18 -8.93 10.25
CA ALA A 2 -16.07 -8.27 9.56
C ALA A 2 -16.48 -7.37 8.37
N CYS A 3 -15.83 -6.21 8.27
CA CYS A 3 -15.94 -5.33 7.13
C CYS A 3 -15.12 -5.87 5.97
N VAL A 4 -15.75 -6.05 4.80
CA VAL A 4 -15.13 -6.69 3.64
C VAL A 4 -15.19 -5.77 2.44
N PHE A 5 -14.05 -5.57 1.80
CA PHE A 5 -13.95 -4.76 0.58
C PHE A 5 -12.87 -5.28 -0.35
N ASP A 6 -13.04 -4.97 -1.63
CA ASP A 6 -12.08 -5.32 -2.68
C ASP A 6 -11.27 -4.09 -3.08
N ILE A 7 -9.96 -4.26 -3.23
CA ILE A 7 -9.06 -3.29 -3.84
C ILE A 7 -8.50 -3.87 -5.14
N SER A 8 -8.40 -3.04 -6.17
CA SER A 8 -7.83 -3.43 -7.45
C SER A 8 -7.17 -2.25 -8.16
N GLY A 9 -6.32 -2.53 -9.13
CA GLY A 9 -5.64 -1.51 -9.92
C GLY A 9 -4.96 -2.12 -11.14
N ARG A 10 -4.31 -1.28 -11.94
CA ARG A 10 -3.52 -1.73 -13.11
C ARG A 10 -2.16 -2.30 -12.69
N TYR A 11 -1.54 -1.68 -11.70
CA TYR A 11 -0.27 -2.11 -11.12
C TYR A 11 -0.29 -1.89 -9.61
N ALA A 12 0.37 -2.77 -8.86
CA ALA A 12 0.68 -2.56 -7.45
C ALA A 12 2.16 -2.86 -7.19
N MET A 13 2.71 -2.18 -6.18
CA MET A 13 4.07 -2.37 -5.73
C MET A 13 4.14 -2.33 -4.21
N PHE A 14 4.51 -3.46 -3.61
CA PHE A 14 4.72 -3.61 -2.19
C PHE A 14 6.19 -3.93 -1.96
N ARG A 15 7.03 -2.91 -1.90
CA ARG A 15 8.49 -3.07 -1.94
C ARG A 15 8.99 -3.96 -0.78
N LYS A 16 9.83 -4.95 -1.13
CA LYS A 16 10.65 -5.71 -0.19
C LYS A 16 11.79 -4.83 0.33
N SER A 17 11.86 -4.62 1.65
CA SER A 17 12.83 -3.71 2.27
C SER A 17 14.29 -4.16 2.11
N TYR A 18 14.55 -5.45 1.93
CA TYR A 18 15.89 -6.02 1.84
C TYR A 18 16.53 -5.93 0.44
N THR A 19 15.84 -5.38 -0.57
CA THR A 19 16.39 -5.29 -1.94
C THR A 19 17.00 -3.91 -2.19
N THR A 20 18.30 -3.90 -2.51
CA THR A 20 19.12 -2.68 -2.67
C THR A 20 19.13 -2.18 -4.12
N THR A 21 19.53 -3.03 -5.08
CA THR A 21 19.74 -2.64 -6.49
C THR A 21 18.51 -2.79 -7.37
N SER A 22 17.49 -3.53 -6.91
CA SER A 22 16.24 -3.74 -7.63
C SER A 22 15.06 -3.50 -6.70
N SER A 23 13.94 -3.08 -7.27
CA SER A 23 12.71 -2.85 -6.53
C SER A 23 11.75 -4.01 -6.75
N ILE A 24 11.76 -4.96 -5.83
CA ILE A 24 10.99 -6.21 -5.91
C ILE A 24 9.76 -6.11 -5.02
N SER A 25 8.61 -6.55 -5.52
CA SER A 25 7.33 -6.47 -4.79
C SER A 25 7.00 -7.78 -4.05
N PHE A 26 6.31 -7.65 -2.92
CA PHE A 26 5.50 -8.74 -2.37
C PHE A 26 4.27 -8.99 -3.25
N PRO A 27 3.70 -10.21 -3.24
CA PRO A 27 2.54 -10.56 -4.05
C PRO A 27 1.20 -10.02 -3.52
N PHE A 28 1.15 -9.63 -2.25
CA PHE A 28 -0.03 -9.09 -1.58
C PHE A 28 0.39 -7.92 -0.67
N PRO A 29 -0.53 -7.02 -0.31
CA PRO A 29 -0.20 -5.90 0.56
C PRO A 29 0.28 -6.41 1.94
N PRO A 30 1.50 -6.06 2.38
CA PRO A 30 1.96 -6.39 3.73
C PRO A 30 1.14 -5.65 4.80
N PRO A 31 1.26 -6.02 6.08
CA PRO A 31 0.52 -5.37 7.17
C PRO A 31 0.66 -3.84 7.19
N THR A 32 1.85 -3.32 6.89
CA THR A 32 2.11 -1.87 6.77
C THR A 32 1.30 -1.21 5.66
N ALA A 33 1.18 -1.87 4.50
CA ALA A 33 0.42 -1.35 3.38
C ALA A 33 -1.09 -1.41 3.66
N VAL A 34 -1.59 -2.48 4.27
CA VAL A 34 -3.02 -2.56 4.63
C VAL A 34 -3.37 -1.51 5.69
N ALA A 35 -2.53 -1.33 6.71
CA ALA A 35 -2.72 -0.27 7.69
C ALA A 35 -2.70 1.12 7.03
N GLY A 36 -1.80 1.35 6.08
CA GLY A 36 -1.79 2.59 5.30
C GLY A 36 -3.08 2.80 4.48
N ILE A 37 -3.58 1.76 3.82
CA ILE A 37 -4.83 1.81 3.04
C ILE A 37 -6.03 2.12 3.94
N ILE A 38 -6.19 1.39 5.04
CA ILE A 38 -7.27 1.62 6.00
C ILE A 38 -7.14 3.02 6.63
N GLY A 39 -5.92 3.42 6.99
CA GLY A 39 -5.64 4.74 7.53
C GLY A 39 -6.01 5.86 6.55
N ALA A 40 -5.70 5.71 5.27
CA ALA A 40 -6.07 6.67 4.24
C ALA A 40 -7.60 6.77 4.08
N ILE A 41 -8.30 5.63 4.03
CA ILE A 41 -9.78 5.62 3.94
C ILE A 41 -10.40 6.35 5.14
N LEU A 42 -9.87 6.11 6.35
CA LEU A 42 -10.40 6.68 7.59
C LEU A 42 -9.82 8.05 7.96
N GLY A 43 -8.92 8.62 7.14
CA GLY A 43 -8.30 9.93 7.39
C GLY A 43 -7.33 9.97 8.57
N PHE A 44 -6.64 8.87 8.87
CA PHE A 44 -5.66 8.83 9.96
C PHE A 44 -4.34 9.51 9.56
N PRO A 45 -3.84 10.46 10.36
CA PRO A 45 -2.60 11.15 10.04
C PRO A 45 -1.39 10.21 10.23
N HIS A 46 -0.41 10.36 9.33
CA HIS A 46 0.89 9.69 9.45
C HIS A 46 1.85 10.46 10.37
N ASN A 47 1.78 11.80 10.34
CA ASN A 47 2.64 12.74 11.07
C ASN A 47 4.16 12.63 10.78
N ALA A 48 4.53 12.07 9.62
CA ALA A 48 5.93 12.01 9.20
C ALA A 48 6.59 13.39 8.96
N ASN A 49 5.77 14.43 8.75
CA ASN A 49 6.24 15.82 8.67
C ASN A 49 6.84 16.33 10.00
N GLN A 50 6.44 15.75 11.13
CA GLN A 50 6.97 16.11 12.45
C GLN A 50 8.22 15.29 12.78
N ARG A 51 8.23 14.01 12.44
CA ARG A 51 9.40 13.12 12.59
C ARG A 51 9.33 11.99 11.58
N ALA A 52 10.43 11.72 10.87
CA ALA A 52 10.45 10.78 9.75
C ALA A 52 10.14 9.32 10.13
N ASP A 53 10.28 8.95 11.41
CA ASP A 53 10.00 7.62 11.96
C ASP A 53 8.59 7.47 12.55
N ARG A 54 7.76 8.53 12.50
CA ARG A 54 6.38 8.44 12.99
C ARG A 54 5.49 7.62 12.08
N ALA A 55 4.53 6.94 12.71
CA ALA A 55 3.52 6.15 12.04
C ALA A 55 2.26 6.09 12.91
N ASP A 56 1.72 7.25 13.24
CA ASP A 56 0.69 7.41 14.29
C ASP A 56 -0.60 6.62 13.99
N TYR A 57 -0.87 6.35 12.72
CA TYR A 57 -1.96 5.47 12.30
C TYR A 57 -1.87 4.06 12.93
N TRP A 58 -0.69 3.57 13.31
CA TRP A 58 -0.54 2.26 13.95
C TRP A 58 -1.23 2.17 15.31
N PHE A 59 -1.27 3.26 16.08
CA PHE A 59 -1.99 3.27 17.35
C PHE A 59 -3.50 3.04 17.14
N LYS A 60 -4.04 3.53 16.02
CA LYS A 60 -5.45 3.32 15.66
C LYS A 60 -5.75 1.90 15.19
N MET A 61 -4.74 1.17 14.69
CA MET A 61 -4.89 -0.23 14.23
C MET A 61 -4.91 -1.24 15.39
N ARG A 62 -4.64 -0.82 16.64
CA ARG A 62 -4.55 -1.74 17.77
C ARG A 62 -5.86 -2.51 17.97
N GLY A 63 -5.75 -3.83 18.11
CA GLY A 63 -6.91 -4.73 18.27
C GLY A 63 -7.66 -5.02 16.97
N THR A 64 -7.22 -4.48 15.83
CA THR A 64 -7.81 -4.79 14.52
C THR A 64 -7.12 -6.03 13.92
N ARG A 65 -7.93 -6.99 13.49
CA ARG A 65 -7.51 -8.19 12.77
C ARG A 65 -7.78 -8.00 11.29
N VAL A 66 -6.84 -8.45 10.47
CA VAL A 66 -6.89 -8.32 9.02
C VAL A 66 -6.62 -9.66 8.37
N ALA A 67 -7.44 -10.03 7.40
CA ALA A 67 -7.17 -11.12 6.48
C ALA A 67 -7.22 -10.63 5.03
N ILE A 68 -6.45 -11.27 4.15
CA ILE A 68 -6.33 -10.90 2.75
C ILE A 68 -6.56 -12.15 1.90
N LYS A 69 -7.39 -12.02 0.86
CA LYS A 69 -7.57 -13.02 -0.17
C LYS A 69 -7.17 -12.46 -1.53
N LEU A 70 -6.49 -13.28 -2.33
CA LEU A 70 -6.25 -13.00 -3.75
C LEU A 70 -7.53 -13.32 -4.53
N ASN A 71 -8.08 -12.34 -5.23
CA ASN A 71 -9.26 -12.55 -6.08
C ASN A 71 -8.89 -13.06 -7.48
N ARG A 72 -7.61 -12.91 -7.87
CA ARG A 72 -7.07 -13.32 -9.17
C ARG A 72 -5.69 -13.95 -8.97
N PRO A 73 -5.25 -14.83 -9.90
CA PRO A 73 -3.88 -15.33 -9.89
C PRO A 73 -2.87 -14.18 -10.04
N LEU A 74 -1.69 -14.35 -9.45
CA LEU A 74 -0.63 -13.35 -9.51
C LEU A 74 -0.08 -13.22 -10.93
N ASN A 75 -0.01 -11.98 -11.42
CA ASN A 75 0.64 -11.65 -12.68
C ASN A 75 1.78 -10.67 -12.41
N TRP A 76 2.99 -11.01 -12.85
CA TRP A 76 4.19 -10.21 -12.60
C TRP A 76 4.57 -9.40 -13.83
N TYR A 77 4.80 -8.11 -13.65
CA TYR A 77 5.35 -7.23 -14.68
C TYR A 77 6.71 -6.71 -14.24
N ARG A 78 7.73 -6.87 -15.10
CA ARG A 78 9.09 -6.42 -14.82
C ARG A 78 9.52 -5.42 -15.88
N THR A 79 10.01 -4.26 -15.47
CA THR A 79 10.50 -3.22 -16.39
C THR A 79 11.64 -2.44 -15.75
N GLY A 80 12.51 -1.86 -16.58
CA GLY A 80 13.41 -0.79 -16.15
C GLY A 80 12.62 0.51 -16.03
N ILE A 81 12.86 1.26 -14.96
CA ILE A 81 12.40 2.65 -14.81
C ILE A 81 13.62 3.54 -14.71
N ASN A 82 13.66 4.59 -15.52
CA ASN A 82 14.73 5.57 -15.51
C ASN A 82 14.40 6.66 -14.47
N PHE A 83 15.23 6.79 -13.45
CA PHE A 83 15.14 7.85 -12.45
C PHE A 83 16.10 8.97 -12.81
N ILE A 84 15.59 10.20 -12.80
CA ILE A 84 16.41 11.40 -13.01
C ILE A 84 17.15 11.70 -11.70
N ASN A 85 18.40 12.10 -11.80
CA ASN A 85 19.16 12.55 -10.64
C ASN A 85 18.62 13.91 -10.14
N THR A 86 17.98 13.91 -8.96
CA THR A 86 17.42 15.12 -8.35
C THR A 86 18.46 16.00 -7.66
N LYS A 87 19.73 15.56 -7.57
CA LYS A 87 20.83 16.40 -7.05
C LYS A 87 21.39 17.33 -8.11
N THR A 88 21.45 16.87 -9.36
CA THR A 88 22.04 17.60 -10.49
C THR A 88 20.97 18.17 -11.44
N TYR A 89 19.74 17.66 -11.40
CA TYR A 89 18.62 18.03 -12.29
C TYR A 89 18.92 17.93 -13.80
N LYS A 90 19.98 17.21 -14.18
CA LYS A 90 20.34 16.98 -15.59
C LYS A 90 19.59 15.76 -16.11
N MET A 91 18.75 15.94 -17.14
CA MET A 91 18.02 14.83 -17.77
C MET A 91 18.94 13.73 -18.35
N SER A 92 20.16 14.07 -18.74
CA SER A 92 21.16 13.12 -19.24
C SER A 92 21.69 12.18 -18.15
N ASP A 93 21.66 12.63 -16.88
CA ASP A 93 22.13 11.89 -15.73
C ASP A 93 20.97 11.10 -15.11
N HIS A 94 20.86 9.84 -15.50
CA HIS A 94 19.78 8.96 -15.09
C HIS A 94 20.30 7.61 -14.60
N THR A 95 19.59 7.05 -13.63
CA THR A 95 19.84 5.67 -13.15
C THR A 95 18.66 4.80 -13.55
N GLN A 96 18.92 3.73 -14.28
CA GLN A 96 17.89 2.74 -14.60
C GLN A 96 17.80 1.69 -13.48
N ILE A 97 16.65 1.61 -12.83
CA ILE A 97 16.38 0.63 -11.77
C ILE A 97 15.33 -0.37 -12.25
N LYS A 98 15.66 -1.66 -12.14
CA LYS A 98 14.72 -2.75 -12.44
C LYS A 98 13.63 -2.79 -11.36
N HIS A 99 12.39 -2.71 -11.82
CA HIS A 99 11.19 -2.78 -10.99
C HIS A 99 10.40 -4.04 -11.31
N GLN A 100 9.82 -4.64 -10.26
CA GLN A 100 8.81 -5.69 -10.37
C GLN A 100 7.51 -5.19 -9.75
N PHE A 101 6.44 -5.24 -10.53
CA PHE A 101 5.08 -4.89 -10.17
C PHE A 101 4.18 -6.12 -10.19
N VAL A 102 3.13 -6.10 -9.37
CA VAL A 102 1.97 -6.98 -9.58
C VAL A 102 1.07 -6.30 -10.61
N ARG A 103 0.80 -6.96 -11.73
CA ARG A 103 -0.05 -6.47 -12.82
C ARG A 103 -1.49 -6.92 -12.62
N ASP A 104 -2.43 -6.01 -12.90
CA ASP A 104 -3.88 -6.19 -12.76
C ASP A 104 -4.33 -6.83 -11.42
N PRO A 105 -3.75 -6.41 -10.27
CA PRO A 105 -4.04 -7.03 -8.98
C PRO A 105 -5.49 -6.84 -8.55
N SER A 106 -6.01 -7.82 -7.82
CA SER A 106 -7.27 -7.71 -7.09
C SER A 106 -7.16 -8.47 -5.77
N TYR A 107 -7.36 -7.76 -4.67
CA TYR A 107 -7.30 -8.29 -3.30
C TYR A 107 -8.62 -8.02 -2.59
N ARG A 108 -9.11 -9.00 -1.85
CA ARG A 108 -10.17 -8.83 -0.86
C ARG A 108 -9.58 -8.68 0.51
N ILE A 109 -9.97 -7.61 1.21
CA ILE A 109 -9.52 -7.32 2.57
C ILE A 109 -10.71 -7.52 3.50
N TYR A 110 -10.46 -8.30 4.56
CA TYR A 110 -11.39 -8.53 5.67
C TYR A 110 -10.82 -7.81 6.89
N VAL A 111 -11.62 -6.96 7.52
CA VAL A 111 -11.22 -6.18 8.69
C VAL A 111 -12.22 -6.44 9.81
N ASP A 112 -11.70 -6.86 10.95
CA ASP A 112 -12.49 -7.19 12.13
C ASP A 112 -11.88 -6.51 13.37
N GLY A 113 -12.72 -6.01 14.27
CA GLY A 113 -12.29 -5.30 15.47
C GLY A 113 -12.66 -3.81 15.49
N PRO A 114 -11.93 -2.96 16.24
CA PRO A 114 -12.37 -1.59 16.58
C PRO A 114 -12.60 -0.64 15.40
N LEU A 115 -11.98 -0.92 14.24
CA LEU A 115 -12.12 -0.10 13.04
C LEU A 115 -13.22 -0.57 12.08
N GLU A 116 -13.85 -1.72 12.34
CA GLU A 116 -14.80 -2.38 11.46
C GLU A 116 -15.97 -1.46 11.06
N GLU A 117 -16.69 -0.94 12.05
CA GLU A 117 -17.93 -0.16 11.85
C GLU A 117 -17.66 1.11 11.03
N ARG A 118 -16.71 1.93 11.50
CA ARG A 118 -16.31 3.18 10.83
C ARG A 118 -15.84 2.95 9.41
N LEU A 119 -15.09 1.86 9.17
CA LEU A 119 -14.60 1.53 7.84
C LEU A 119 -15.76 1.18 6.91
N CYS A 120 -16.70 0.37 7.39
CA CYS A 120 -17.86 -0.03 6.60
C CYS A 120 -18.80 1.13 6.30
N GLU A 121 -19.00 2.06 7.24
CA GLU A 121 -19.74 3.29 7.00
C GLU A 121 -19.06 4.17 5.94
N SER A 122 -17.75 4.39 6.06
CA SER A 122 -16.98 5.21 5.11
C SER A 122 -17.05 4.64 3.69
N LEU A 123 -16.91 3.32 3.55
CA LEU A 123 -17.02 2.61 2.28
C LEU A 123 -18.43 2.67 1.67
N ARG A 124 -19.48 2.48 2.48
CA ARG A 124 -20.88 2.56 2.03
C ARG A 124 -21.22 3.94 1.51
N ASN A 125 -20.78 4.97 2.22
CA ASN A 125 -21.06 6.37 1.89
C ASN A 125 -20.14 6.91 0.78
N ARG A 126 -19.15 6.12 0.33
CA ARG A 126 -18.07 6.57 -0.57
C ARG A 126 -17.39 7.85 -0.07
N ASN A 127 -17.33 8.01 1.24
CA ASN A 127 -16.71 9.15 1.88
C ASN A 127 -15.27 8.76 2.21
N PHE A 128 -14.34 9.29 1.42
CA PHE A 128 -12.92 9.04 1.54
C PHE A 128 -12.25 10.37 1.85
N HIS A 129 -11.36 10.37 2.84
CA HIS A 129 -10.60 11.55 3.26
C HIS A 129 -9.44 11.88 2.32
#